data_AF-A0A3M1ZFV7-F1
#
_entry.id   AF-A0A3M1ZFV7-F1
#
_cell.length_a   1.000
_cell.length_b   1.000
_cell.length_c   1.000
_cell.angle_alpha   90.00
_cell.angle_beta   90.00
_cell.angle_gamma   90.00
#
_symmetry.space_group_name_H-M   'P 1'
#
loop_
_entity.id
_entity.type
_entity.pdbx_description
1 polymer ?
#
loop_
_entity_poly.entity_id
_entity_poly.type
_entity_poly.pdbx_seq_one_letter_code
_entity_poly.pdbx_strand_id
1 'polypeptide(L)'
;ATPTQNAINPTAVALLSASIFTEPDANATEITFVDAGDSVTVLGRSPIGRWFYVQDDRGNEGYTYAPRYEWSGDFEALPIVPVPTAVPATTPTCEPGHCPQLFLDLYPLPGSRCENNVIYRTIYMRGQGGDGIYTYYWNDVKMAGPLENEGFGFEVNNLSGPHVIGRGKVVSGDGQVVEKELFVSDFTCNNQ
;
A
#
# COMPACT_ATOMS: atom_id res chain seq x y z
N ALA A 1 -0.23 49.83 11.22
CA ALA A 1 0.81 48.93 10.68
C ALA A 1 0.48 47.53 11.19
N THR A 2 0.06 46.63 10.30
CA THR A 2 -0.25 45.24 10.63
C THR A 2 1.08 44.46 10.55
N PRO A 3 1.47 43.68 11.56
CA PRO A 3 2.68 42.87 11.46
C PRO A 3 2.39 41.69 10.52
N THR A 4 3.16 41.60 9.44
CA THR A 4 3.21 40.43 8.57
C THR A 4 3.84 39.29 9.37
N GLN A 5 3.04 38.32 9.80
CA GLN A 5 3.53 37.12 10.47
C GLN A 5 4.35 36.33 9.43
N ASN A 6 5.68 36.33 9.59
CA ASN A 6 6.55 35.39 8.89
C ASN A 6 6.04 33.98 9.22
N ALA A 7 5.52 33.27 8.22
CA ALA A 7 5.20 31.86 8.34
C ALA A 7 6.51 31.10 8.57
N ILE A 8 6.81 30.80 9.83
CA ILE A 8 7.81 29.78 10.17
C ILE A 8 7.15 28.48 9.73
N ASN A 9 7.56 27.92 8.60
CA ASN A 9 7.05 26.62 8.20
C ASN A 9 7.46 25.61 9.30
N PRO A 10 6.51 24.95 9.96
CA PRO A 10 6.82 24.15 11.14
C PRO A 10 7.66 22.93 10.74
N THR A 11 8.83 22.77 11.35
CA THR A 11 9.76 21.68 11.03
C THR A 11 9.54 20.48 11.97
N ALA A 12 9.60 19.26 11.44
CA ALA A 12 9.60 18.01 12.21
C ALA A 12 10.92 17.26 11.99
N VAL A 13 11.42 16.58 13.01
CA VAL A 13 12.69 15.83 12.96
C VAL A 13 12.40 14.34 12.98
N ALA A 14 12.97 13.59 12.04
CA ALA A 14 12.79 12.14 11.98
C ALA A 14 13.49 11.46 13.17
N LEU A 15 12.74 10.73 14.00
CA LEU A 15 13.30 9.89 15.07
C LEU A 15 13.82 8.55 14.52
N LEU A 16 13.20 8.08 13.43
CA LEU A 16 13.53 6.86 12.70
C LEU A 16 13.47 7.18 11.21
N SER A 17 14.23 6.44 10.39
CA SER A 17 14.13 6.55 8.94
C SER A 17 12.68 6.32 8.49
N ALA A 18 12.20 7.15 7.57
CA ALA A 18 10.80 7.16 7.14
C ALA A 18 10.69 7.49 5.66
N SER A 19 9.80 6.79 4.96
CA SER A 19 9.50 7.07 3.57
C SER A 19 8.49 8.21 3.43
N ILE A 20 8.56 8.91 2.30
CA ILE A 20 7.59 9.90 1.82
C ILE A 20 6.84 9.24 0.66
N PHE A 21 5.52 9.23 0.73
CA PHE A 21 4.64 8.54 -0.20
C PHE A 21 3.72 9.52 -0.96
N THR A 22 3.20 9.08 -2.09
CA THR A 22 2.19 9.85 -2.85
C THR A 22 0.84 9.95 -2.13
N GLU A 23 0.55 9.01 -1.22
CA GLU A 23 -0.69 8.93 -0.44
C GLU A 23 -0.38 8.54 1.02
N PRO A 24 -1.25 8.84 2.00
CA PRO A 24 -1.10 8.47 3.40
C PRO A 24 -1.41 6.98 3.65
N ASP A 25 -0.70 6.11 2.92
CA ASP A 25 -0.72 4.65 2.99
C ASP A 25 0.73 4.15 2.86
N ALA A 26 1.14 3.22 3.72
CA ALA A 26 2.48 2.65 3.69
C ALA A 26 2.73 1.76 2.44
N ASN A 27 1.67 1.43 1.69
CA ASN A 27 1.72 0.70 0.42
C ASN A 27 1.53 1.61 -0.80
N ALA A 28 1.53 2.93 -0.62
CA ALA A 28 1.52 3.86 -1.73
C ALA A 28 2.90 3.94 -2.40
N THR A 29 2.98 4.58 -3.56
CA THR A 29 4.25 4.79 -4.25
C THR A 29 5.18 5.63 -3.37
N GLU A 30 6.36 5.10 -3.08
CA GLU A 30 7.42 5.83 -2.39
C GLU A 30 8.03 6.85 -3.36
N ILE A 31 8.05 8.11 -2.94
CA ILE A 31 8.69 9.23 -3.64
C ILE A 31 10.17 9.25 -3.29
N THR A 32 10.47 9.15 -2.00
CA THR A 32 11.82 9.19 -1.42
C THR A 32 11.77 8.73 0.04
N PHE A 33 12.92 8.71 0.71
CA PHE A 33 13.03 8.48 2.15
C PHE A 33 13.80 9.62 2.85
N VAL A 34 13.59 9.69 4.16
CA VAL A 34 14.22 10.63 5.09
C VAL A 34 14.96 9.80 6.13
N ASP A 35 16.22 10.12 6.38
CA ASP A 35 17.03 9.43 7.38
C ASP A 35 16.71 9.91 8.80
N ALA A 36 16.99 9.07 9.79
CA ALA A 36 16.85 9.47 11.18
C ALA A 36 17.78 10.65 11.51
N GLY A 37 17.23 11.67 12.16
CA GLY A 37 17.91 12.92 12.46
C GLY A 37 17.68 14.03 11.42
N ASP A 38 17.20 13.69 10.23
CA ASP A 38 16.89 14.70 9.21
C ASP A 38 15.58 15.43 9.52
N SER A 39 15.52 16.67 9.05
CA SER A 39 14.38 17.55 9.26
C SER A 39 13.54 17.69 8.00
N VAL A 40 12.22 17.65 8.15
CA VAL A 40 11.26 17.95 7.08
C VAL A 40 10.39 19.13 7.45
N THR A 41 9.94 19.86 6.43
CA THR A 41 8.98 20.94 6.61
C THR A 41 7.57 20.36 6.61
N VAL A 42 6.80 20.55 7.69
CA VAL A 42 5.41 20.11 7.77
C VAL A 42 4.51 21.15 7.11
N LEU A 43 3.90 20.77 6.00
CA LEU A 43 3.01 21.61 5.21
C LEU A 43 1.54 21.41 5.61
N GLY A 44 1.21 20.23 6.15
CA GLY A 44 -0.13 19.93 6.65
C GLY A 44 -0.28 18.49 7.12
N ARG A 45 -1.52 18.00 7.15
CA ARG A 45 -1.86 16.64 7.56
C ARG A 45 -2.83 15.97 6.61
N SER A 46 -2.84 14.65 6.62
CA SER A 46 -3.87 13.86 5.95
C SER A 46 -5.26 14.01 6.62
N PRO A 47 -6.36 13.91 5.85
CA PRO A 47 -7.71 13.74 6.40
C PRO A 47 -7.91 12.38 7.09
N ILE A 48 -7.04 11.39 6.82
CA ILE A 48 -7.11 10.02 7.32
C ILE A 48 -5.82 9.62 8.04
N GLY A 49 -5.97 8.98 9.21
CA GLY A 49 -4.83 8.51 9.99
C GLY A 49 -3.91 9.62 10.51
N ARG A 50 -2.72 9.21 10.96
CA ARG A 50 -1.70 10.13 11.50
C ARG A 50 -0.55 10.28 10.51
N TRP A 51 -0.80 11.00 9.43
CA TRP A 51 0.19 11.30 8.40
C TRP A 51 0.41 12.80 8.27
N PHE A 52 1.66 13.21 8.22
CA PHE A 52 2.04 14.55 7.82
C PHE A 52 2.13 14.63 6.30
N TYR A 53 1.72 15.76 5.73
CA TYR A 53 2.15 16.16 4.40
C TYR A 53 3.35 17.07 4.58
N VAL A 54 4.50 16.66 4.03
CA VAL A 54 5.80 17.28 4.30
C VAL A 54 6.55 17.61 3.01
N GLN A 55 7.56 18.47 3.13
CA GLN A 55 8.56 18.73 2.11
C GLN A 55 9.96 18.45 2.67
N ASP A 56 10.77 17.67 1.95
CA ASP A 56 12.17 17.44 2.30
C ASP A 56 13.09 18.61 1.87
N ASP A 57 14.38 18.51 2.17
CA ASP A 57 15.39 19.52 1.82
C ASP A 57 15.67 19.64 0.31
N ARG A 58 15.28 18.63 -0.47
CA ARG A 58 15.38 18.57 -1.93
C ARG A 58 14.13 19.11 -2.62
N GLY A 59 13.10 19.46 -1.86
CA GLY A 59 11.82 19.97 -2.36
C GLY A 59 10.81 18.88 -2.75
N ASN A 60 11.06 17.62 -2.43
CA ASN A 60 10.08 16.55 -2.63
C ASN A 60 8.97 16.67 -1.61
N GLU A 61 7.72 16.64 -2.06
CA GLU A 61 6.54 16.71 -1.20
C GLU A 61 5.78 15.40 -1.19
N GLY A 62 5.22 15.04 -0.03
CA GLY A 62 4.35 13.87 0.09
C GLY A 62 3.95 13.54 1.51
N TYR A 63 3.32 12.39 1.68
CA TYR A 63 2.82 11.91 2.96
C TYR A 63 3.86 11.06 3.68
N THR A 64 4.08 11.34 4.97
CA THR A 64 4.92 10.50 5.81
C THR A 64 4.24 10.21 7.16
N TYR A 65 4.59 9.07 7.75
CA TYR A 65 3.91 8.59 8.95
C TYR A 65 4.35 9.39 10.17
N ALA A 66 3.46 10.25 10.66
CA ALA A 66 3.75 11.26 11.69
C ALA A 66 4.38 10.68 12.97
N PRO A 67 3.98 9.49 13.48
CA PRO A 67 4.60 8.90 14.68
C PRO A 67 6.09 8.57 14.56
N ARG A 68 6.71 8.63 13.38
CA ARG A 68 8.17 8.49 13.21
C ARG A 68 8.94 9.79 13.44
N TYR A 69 8.24 10.90 13.69
CA TYR A 69 8.83 12.22 13.80
C TYR A 69 8.60 12.81 15.19
N GLU A 70 9.59 13.55 15.65
CA GLU A 70 9.45 14.50 16.74
C GLU A 70 8.97 15.83 16.17
N TRP A 71 7.83 16.28 16.67
CA TRP A 71 7.23 17.55 16.26
C TRP A 71 6.47 18.18 17.42
N SER A 72 6.72 19.46 17.66
CA SER A 72 6.18 20.20 18.82
C SER A 72 4.91 21.00 18.53
N GLY A 73 4.37 20.89 17.31
CA GLY A 73 3.14 21.58 16.91
C GLY A 73 1.87 20.82 17.28
N ASP A 74 0.72 21.48 17.13
CA ASP A 74 -0.60 20.85 17.30
C ASP A 74 -1.05 20.19 15.99
N PHE A 75 -1.13 18.86 15.99
CA PHE A 75 -1.51 18.08 14.81
C PHE A 75 -2.87 18.49 14.28
N GLU A 76 -3.84 18.73 15.16
CA GLU A 76 -5.19 19.04 14.73
C GLU A 76 -5.31 20.44 14.12
N ALA A 77 -4.39 21.34 14.46
CA ALA A 77 -4.28 22.68 13.91
C ALA A 77 -3.64 22.72 12.51
N LEU A 78 -3.05 21.62 12.03
CA LEU A 78 -2.49 21.56 10.68
C LEU A 78 -3.60 21.64 9.62
N PRO A 79 -3.38 22.37 8.51
CA PRO A 79 -4.25 22.31 7.35
C PRO A 79 -4.40 20.86 6.88
N ILE A 80 -5.64 20.47 6.59
CA ILE A 80 -5.92 19.18 5.97
C ILE A 80 -5.53 19.29 4.50
N VAL A 81 -4.48 18.56 4.11
CA VAL A 81 -4.10 18.37 2.72
C VAL A 81 -4.92 17.18 2.22
N PRO A 82 -5.94 17.42 1.38
CA PRO A 82 -6.78 16.33 0.89
C PRO A 82 -5.87 15.30 0.24
N VAL A 83 -6.11 14.03 0.55
CA VAL A 83 -5.56 12.96 -0.27
C VAL A 83 -5.88 13.30 -1.72
N PRO A 84 -4.91 13.16 -2.65
CA PRO A 84 -5.25 13.18 -4.05
C PRO A 84 -6.45 12.25 -4.19
N THR A 85 -7.60 12.80 -4.57
CA THR A 85 -8.69 11.97 -5.05
C THR A 85 -8.01 11.17 -6.13
N ALA A 86 -7.92 9.84 -5.97
CA ALA A 86 -7.38 8.98 -7.02
C ALA A 86 -7.98 9.54 -8.31
N VAL A 87 -7.14 10.17 -9.14
CA VAL A 87 -7.59 10.59 -10.46
C VAL A 87 -8.21 9.31 -10.97
N PRO A 88 -9.51 9.27 -11.37
CA PRO A 88 -10.05 8.06 -11.94
C PRO A 88 -9.02 7.72 -13.00
N ALA A 89 -8.27 6.62 -12.77
CA ALA A 89 -7.13 6.31 -13.61
C ALA A 89 -7.70 6.44 -15.01
N THR A 90 -7.17 7.37 -15.81
CA THR A 90 -7.58 7.45 -17.21
C THR A 90 -7.42 6.02 -17.65
N THR A 91 -8.52 5.27 -17.82
CA THR A 91 -8.42 3.85 -18.13
C THR A 91 -7.48 3.85 -19.29
N PRO A 92 -6.24 3.34 -19.19
CA PRO A 92 -5.39 3.28 -20.35
C PRO A 92 -6.22 2.47 -21.30
N THR A 93 -6.74 3.16 -22.31
CA THR A 93 -7.64 2.53 -23.23
C THR A 93 -6.66 1.77 -24.06
N CYS A 94 -6.40 0.54 -23.65
CA CYS A 94 -5.75 -0.43 -24.49
C CYS A 94 -6.55 -0.42 -25.78
N GLU A 95 -5.95 0.16 -26.81
CA GLU A 95 -6.48 0.09 -28.15
C GLU A 95 -6.77 -1.40 -28.42
N PRO A 96 -7.97 -1.76 -28.89
CA PRO A 96 -8.34 -3.16 -29.07
C PRO A 96 -7.31 -3.88 -29.95
N GLY A 97 -6.44 -4.69 -29.33
CA GLY A 97 -5.39 -5.46 -30.01
C GLY A 97 -3.94 -5.24 -29.53
N HIS A 98 -3.64 -4.22 -28.71
CA HIS A 98 -2.25 -3.88 -28.34
C HIS A 98 -1.83 -4.17 -26.90
N CYS A 99 -2.75 -4.57 -26.02
CA CYS A 99 -2.39 -5.01 -24.67
C CYS A 99 -2.57 -6.52 -24.54
N PRO A 100 -1.58 -7.24 -23.96
CA PRO A 100 -1.79 -8.62 -23.59
C PRO A 100 -3.00 -8.72 -22.64
N GLN A 101 -3.84 -9.72 -22.84
CA GLN A 101 -4.96 -9.99 -21.93
C GLN A 101 -4.44 -10.20 -20.51
N LEU A 102 -5.10 -9.59 -19.53
CA LEU A 102 -4.78 -9.78 -18.12
C LEU A 102 -5.20 -11.19 -17.65
N PHE A 103 -4.26 -11.90 -17.01
CA PHE A 103 -4.47 -13.19 -16.36
C PHE A 103 -4.06 -13.13 -14.88
N LEU A 104 -4.67 -14.01 -14.08
CA LEU A 104 -4.40 -14.18 -12.66
C LEU A 104 -3.99 -15.61 -12.34
N ASP A 105 -2.73 -15.76 -11.95
CA ASP A 105 -2.26 -16.95 -11.25
C ASP A 105 -2.63 -16.83 -9.77
N LEU A 106 -3.42 -17.79 -9.29
CA LEU A 106 -3.84 -17.87 -7.91
C LEU A 106 -3.90 -19.33 -7.50
N TYR A 107 -3.03 -19.71 -6.56
CA TYR A 107 -2.94 -21.07 -6.04
C TYR A 107 -2.24 -21.10 -4.67
N PRO A 108 -2.56 -22.08 -3.81
CA PRO A 108 -1.80 -22.32 -2.59
C PRO A 108 -0.41 -22.86 -2.94
N LEU A 109 0.61 -22.40 -2.25
CA LEU A 109 1.94 -23.00 -2.30
C LEU A 109 1.96 -24.30 -1.46
N PRO A 110 2.84 -25.26 -1.81
CA PRO A 110 3.02 -26.47 -1.02
C PRO A 110 3.50 -26.15 0.40
N GLY A 111 2.90 -26.84 1.38
CA GLY A 111 3.28 -26.75 2.79
C GLY A 111 2.33 -25.89 3.63
N SER A 112 2.39 -26.11 4.93
CA SER A 112 1.66 -25.34 5.94
C SER A 112 2.63 -24.94 7.06
N ARG A 113 2.48 -23.74 7.63
CA ARG A 113 3.08 -23.41 8.92
C ARG A 113 2.05 -23.67 10.02
N CYS A 114 2.46 -24.29 11.11
CA CYS A 114 1.60 -24.54 12.26
C CYS A 114 2.12 -23.83 13.50
N GLU A 115 1.25 -23.07 14.15
CA GLU A 115 1.58 -22.33 15.35
C GLU A 115 0.35 -22.27 16.26
N ASN A 116 0.48 -22.71 17.51
CA ASN A 116 -0.58 -22.63 18.52
C ASN A 116 -1.96 -23.16 18.03
N ASN A 117 -1.97 -24.31 17.32
CA ASN A 117 -3.18 -24.93 16.74
C ASN A 117 -3.82 -24.15 15.56
N VAL A 118 -3.13 -23.11 15.07
CA VAL A 118 -3.47 -22.38 13.84
C VAL A 118 -2.60 -22.90 12.70
N ILE A 119 -3.25 -23.20 11.58
CA ILE A 119 -2.62 -23.69 10.36
C ILE A 119 -2.64 -22.55 9.35
N TYR A 120 -1.46 -22.09 8.96
CA TYR A 120 -1.25 -21.05 7.96
C TYR A 120 -0.92 -21.71 6.61
N ARG A 121 -1.59 -21.23 5.56
CA ARG A 121 -1.31 -21.58 4.17
C ARG A 121 -0.88 -20.35 3.41
N THR A 122 0.27 -20.45 2.74
CA THR A 122 0.74 -19.40 1.85
C THR A 122 0.03 -19.53 0.50
N ILE A 123 -0.61 -18.45 0.07
CA ILE A 123 -1.26 -18.32 -1.22
C ILE A 123 -0.37 -17.46 -2.09
N TYR A 124 -0.04 -17.95 -3.29
CA TYR A 124 0.66 -17.18 -4.31
C TYR A 124 -0.34 -16.50 -5.23
N MET A 125 -0.10 -15.21 -5.50
CA MET A 125 -0.90 -14.42 -6.43
C MET A 125 0.02 -13.65 -7.38
N ARG A 126 -0.23 -13.74 -8.70
CA ARG A 126 0.53 -13.03 -9.73
C ARG A 126 -0.36 -12.59 -10.89
N GLY A 127 -0.23 -11.32 -11.28
CA GLY A 127 -0.79 -10.79 -12.53
C GLY A 127 0.13 -11.10 -13.71
N GLN A 128 -0.46 -11.37 -14.87
CA GLN A 128 0.25 -11.48 -16.14
C GLN A 128 -0.48 -10.74 -17.23
N GLY A 129 0.25 -10.09 -18.13
CA GLY A 129 -0.34 -9.28 -19.19
C GLY A 129 -0.74 -7.88 -18.71
N GLY A 130 -1.65 -7.22 -19.41
CA GLY A 130 -1.88 -5.79 -19.22
C GLY A 130 -0.62 -4.96 -19.43
N ASP A 131 -0.38 -3.98 -18.56
CA ASP A 131 0.81 -3.11 -18.58
C ASP A 131 1.99 -3.63 -17.75
N GLY A 132 1.84 -4.78 -17.08
CA GLY A 132 2.88 -5.33 -16.21
C GLY A 132 2.92 -4.70 -14.82
N ILE A 133 2.03 -3.76 -14.49
CA ILE A 133 1.96 -3.10 -13.17
C ILE A 133 0.69 -3.53 -12.48
N TYR A 134 0.78 -4.20 -11.32
CA TYR A 134 -0.36 -4.88 -10.72
C TYR A 134 -0.64 -4.44 -9.28
N THR A 135 -1.90 -4.19 -8.98
CA THR A 135 -2.41 -4.07 -7.60
C THR A 135 -3.24 -5.31 -7.25
N TYR A 136 -2.92 -5.92 -6.12
CA TYR A 136 -3.49 -7.20 -5.69
C TYR A 136 -4.44 -7.03 -4.51
N TYR A 137 -5.57 -7.72 -4.57
CA TYR A 137 -6.58 -7.72 -3.53
C TYR A 137 -6.99 -9.14 -3.15
N TRP A 138 -7.34 -9.34 -1.89
CA TRP A 138 -7.96 -10.56 -1.37
C TRP A 138 -9.22 -10.18 -0.61
N ASN A 139 -10.37 -10.73 -1.02
CA ASN A 139 -11.67 -10.36 -0.44
C ASN A 139 -11.91 -8.84 -0.40
N ASP A 140 -11.53 -8.16 -1.49
CA ASP A 140 -11.58 -6.69 -1.67
C ASP A 140 -10.65 -5.86 -0.79
N VAL A 141 -9.85 -6.49 0.06
CA VAL A 141 -8.79 -5.82 0.83
C VAL A 141 -7.53 -5.76 -0.03
N LYS A 142 -6.93 -4.58 -0.18
CA LYS A 142 -5.65 -4.40 -0.87
C LYS A 142 -4.56 -5.15 -0.09
N MET A 143 -3.88 -6.07 -0.76
CA MET A 143 -2.83 -6.91 -0.17
C MET A 143 -1.42 -6.44 -0.55
N ALA A 144 -1.25 -5.99 -1.79
CA ALA A 144 0.05 -5.55 -2.33
C ALA A 144 -0.11 -4.66 -3.57
N GLY A 145 0.95 -3.94 -3.91
CA GLY A 145 1.12 -3.18 -5.14
C GLY A 145 0.75 -1.69 -5.07
N PRO A 146 1.04 -0.95 -6.16
CA PRO A 146 1.43 -1.45 -7.49
C PRO A 146 2.81 -2.13 -7.55
N LEU A 147 2.92 -3.30 -8.19
CA LEU A 147 4.18 -4.05 -8.38
C LEU A 147 4.45 -4.29 -9.87
N GLU A 148 5.72 -4.20 -10.31
CA GLU A 148 6.13 -4.48 -11.68
C GLU A 148 6.43 -5.97 -11.89
N ASN A 149 5.59 -6.70 -12.65
CA ASN A 149 5.76 -8.10 -13.07
C ASN A 149 6.01 -9.14 -11.95
N GLU A 150 5.95 -8.72 -10.69
CA GLU A 150 6.17 -9.53 -9.51
C GLU A 150 4.85 -10.08 -8.96
N GLY A 151 4.86 -11.37 -8.62
CA GLY A 151 3.83 -12.00 -7.80
C GLY A 151 4.29 -12.05 -6.36
N PHE A 152 3.35 -12.18 -5.43
CA PHE A 152 3.64 -12.20 -4.00
C PHE A 152 2.91 -13.35 -3.29
N GLY A 153 3.39 -13.68 -2.09
CA GLY A 153 2.77 -14.66 -1.20
C GLY A 153 2.12 -13.98 0.01
N PHE A 154 0.94 -14.44 0.41
CA PHE A 154 0.29 -14.03 1.66
C PHE A 154 -0.34 -15.21 2.37
N GLU A 155 -0.69 -15.07 3.64
CA GLU A 155 -1.17 -16.19 4.44
C GLU A 155 -2.67 -16.12 4.71
N VAL A 156 -3.31 -17.29 4.59
CA VAL A 156 -4.65 -17.55 5.09
C VAL A 156 -4.57 -18.60 6.19
N ASN A 157 -5.57 -18.66 7.07
CA ASN A 157 -5.56 -19.59 8.19
C ASN A 157 -6.93 -20.22 8.45
N ASN A 158 -6.93 -21.29 9.24
CA ASN A 158 -8.11 -22.08 9.60
C ASN A 158 -8.97 -21.47 10.73
N LEU A 159 -8.72 -20.25 11.20
CA LEU A 159 -9.48 -19.65 12.31
C LEU A 159 -10.94 -19.41 11.93
N SER A 160 -11.22 -19.16 10.65
CA SER A 160 -12.58 -18.94 10.14
C SER A 160 -13.31 -20.23 9.76
N GLY A 161 -12.66 -21.39 9.86
CA GLY A 161 -13.24 -22.68 9.53
C GLY A 161 -12.22 -23.68 8.96
N PRO A 162 -12.65 -24.93 8.70
CA PRO A 162 -11.78 -25.97 8.15
C PRO A 162 -11.35 -25.71 6.70
N HIS A 163 -11.99 -24.74 6.04
CA HIS A 163 -11.70 -24.32 4.67
C HIS A 163 -11.76 -22.80 4.58
N VAL A 164 -10.96 -22.22 3.69
CA VAL A 164 -11.00 -20.81 3.34
C VAL A 164 -11.43 -20.71 1.88
N ILE A 165 -12.53 -20.00 1.65
CA ILE A 165 -12.89 -19.51 0.32
C ILE A 165 -12.49 -18.05 0.31
N GLY A 166 -11.69 -17.65 -0.67
CA GLY A 166 -11.42 -16.24 -0.87
C GLY A 166 -11.26 -15.88 -2.33
N ARG A 167 -11.45 -14.60 -2.61
CA ARG A 167 -11.43 -14.03 -3.94
C ARG A 167 -10.16 -13.22 -4.12
N GLY A 168 -9.28 -13.70 -4.99
CA GLY A 168 -8.17 -12.91 -5.50
C GLY A 168 -8.64 -11.98 -6.61
N LYS A 169 -8.19 -10.74 -6.58
CA LYS A 169 -8.45 -9.73 -7.62
C LYS A 169 -7.16 -9.03 -7.98
N VAL A 170 -6.89 -8.89 -9.27
CA VAL A 170 -5.79 -8.09 -9.81
C VAL A 170 -6.35 -6.98 -10.66
N VAL A 171 -5.84 -5.78 -10.42
CA VAL A 171 -6.03 -4.60 -11.26
C VAL A 171 -4.69 -4.26 -11.89
N SER A 172 -4.60 -4.31 -13.21
CA SER A 172 -3.43 -3.81 -13.95
C SER A 172 -3.49 -2.28 -14.03
N GLY A 173 -2.36 -1.59 -14.15
CA GLY A 173 -2.33 -0.13 -14.31
C GLY A 173 -3.03 0.34 -15.58
N ASP A 174 -3.20 -0.55 -16.58
CA ASP A 174 -4.04 -0.36 -17.76
C ASP A 174 -5.56 -0.46 -17.52
N GLY A 175 -5.98 -0.63 -16.27
CA GLY A 175 -7.38 -0.69 -15.88
C GLY A 175 -8.06 -2.02 -16.18
N GLN A 176 -7.36 -3.00 -16.77
CA GLN A 176 -7.86 -4.37 -16.83
C GLN A 176 -8.02 -4.94 -15.41
N VAL A 177 -9.09 -5.70 -15.21
CA VAL A 177 -9.39 -6.35 -13.93
C VAL A 177 -9.67 -7.82 -14.18
N VAL A 178 -9.10 -8.67 -13.34
CA VAL A 178 -9.39 -10.12 -13.32
C VAL A 178 -9.59 -10.56 -11.88
N GLU A 179 -10.59 -11.43 -11.67
CA GLU A 179 -10.89 -12.01 -10.36
C GLU A 179 -10.91 -13.54 -10.48
N LYS A 180 -10.50 -14.21 -9.40
CA LYS A 180 -10.57 -15.66 -9.28
C LYS A 180 -10.88 -16.06 -7.86
N GLU A 181 -11.85 -16.94 -7.70
CA GLU A 181 -12.11 -17.60 -6.42
C GLU A 181 -11.10 -18.73 -6.20
N LEU A 182 -10.64 -18.86 -4.96
CA LEU A 182 -9.77 -19.94 -4.52
C LEU A 182 -10.39 -20.61 -3.31
N PHE A 183 -10.54 -21.94 -3.42
CA PHE A 183 -10.89 -22.81 -2.32
C PHE A 183 -9.63 -23.47 -1.76
N VAL A 184 -9.39 -23.24 -0.47
CA VAL A 184 -8.27 -23.81 0.28
C VAL A 184 -8.86 -24.72 1.35
N SER A 185 -8.60 -26.02 1.27
CA SER A 185 -9.19 -27.03 2.16
C SER A 185 -8.19 -27.96 2.81
N ASP A 186 -6.94 -27.93 2.36
CA ASP A 186 -5.86 -28.79 2.80
C ASP A 186 -5.10 -28.19 3.99
N PHE A 187 -5.80 -27.65 4.98
CA PHE A 187 -5.18 -27.20 6.24
C PHE A 187 -4.72 -28.39 7.08
N THR A 188 -3.55 -28.92 6.74
CA THR A 188 -2.90 -30.03 7.46
C THR A 188 -1.56 -29.57 8.03
N CYS A 189 -1.31 -29.93 9.29
CA CYS A 189 0.03 -29.89 9.85
C CYS A 189 0.69 -31.23 9.52
N ASN A 190 1.73 -31.21 8.69
CA ASN A 190 2.62 -32.37 8.57
C ASN A 190 3.52 -32.43 9.80
N ASN A 191 2.95 -32.71 10.96
CA ASN A 191 3.70 -33.21 12.09
C ASN A 191 3.76 -34.73 11.95
N GLN A 192 4.80 -35.21 11.26
CA GLN A 192 5.16 -36.63 11.07
C GLN A 192 4.25 -37.44 10.14
#